data_AF-A0AAT9HKA5-F1
#
_entry.id   AF-A0AAT9HKA5-F1
#
_cell.length_a   1.000
_cell.length_b   1.000
_cell.length_c   1.000
_cell.angle_alpha   90.00
_cell.angle_beta   90.00
_cell.angle_gamma   90.00
#
_symmetry.space_group_name_H-M   'P 1'
#
loop_
_entity.id
_entity.type
_entity.pdbx_description
1 polymer ?
#
loop_
_entity_poly.entity_id
_entity_poly.type
_entity_poly.pdbx_seq_one_letter_code
_entity_poly.pdbx_strand_id
1 'polypeptide(L)'
;MLRGGPVVAFRVRDTGVGIPEQHLEAIFGAFQQADGTTSRKYGGTGLGLSITREIAHLLGGAVAVDSVAGQGSTFTLFLPVARPDFEDLLRPAAATDGDRGEALPEVPARRPQAIEPGPSSGRRPRRLLVVEERPRGC
;
A
#
# COMPACT_ATOMS: atom_id res chain seq x y z
N MET A 1 2.05 -11.51 10.06
CA MET A 1 0.78 -12.28 9.97
C MET A 1 -0.34 -11.32 9.60
N LEU A 2 -1.09 -11.61 8.54
CA LEU A 2 -2.25 -10.82 8.12
C LEU A 2 -3.40 -11.09 9.11
N ARG A 3 -3.94 -10.05 9.77
CA ARG A 3 -5.06 -10.20 10.71
C ARG A 3 -6.36 -10.36 9.94
N GLY A 4 -6.95 -11.57 9.97
CA GLY A 4 -8.37 -11.96 9.88
C GLY A 4 -9.37 -11.31 8.89
N GLY A 5 -8.99 -10.32 8.09
CA GLY A 5 -9.89 -9.54 7.24
C GLY A 5 -9.61 -9.70 5.74
N PRO A 6 -10.47 -9.13 4.87
CA PRO A 6 -10.24 -9.13 3.44
C PRO A 6 -8.96 -8.39 3.08
N VAL A 7 -8.15 -8.98 2.21
CA VAL A 7 -6.89 -8.40 1.71
C VAL A 7 -6.95 -8.17 0.19
N VAL A 8 -6.19 -7.20 -0.29
CA VAL A 8 -5.90 -6.98 -1.71
C VAL A 8 -4.49 -7.46 -1.98
N ALA A 9 -4.32 -8.24 -3.05
CA ALA A 9 -3.03 -8.72 -3.51
C ALA A 9 -2.62 -7.97 -4.80
N PHE A 10 -1.45 -7.34 -4.77
CA PHE A 10 -0.80 -6.75 -5.93
C PHE A 10 0.32 -7.68 -6.38
N ARG A 11 0.27 -8.17 -7.62
CA ARG A 11 1.27 -9.07 -8.18
C ARG A 11 2.09 -8.36 -9.24
N VAL A 12 3.40 -8.37 -9.06
CA VAL A 12 4.38 -7.87 -10.04
C VAL A 12 5.17 -9.07 -10.53
N ARG A 13 4.99 -9.43 -11.80
CA ARG A 13 5.73 -10.52 -12.44
C ARG A 13 6.88 -9.92 -13.25
N ASP A 14 8.08 -10.42 -13.02
CA ASP A 14 9.25 -10.18 -13.85
C ASP A 14 9.64 -11.46 -14.62
N THR A 15 10.41 -11.29 -15.69
CA THR A 15 10.96 -12.39 -16.50
C THR A 15 12.49 -12.41 -16.41
N GLY A 16 13.04 -11.92 -15.29
CA GLY A 16 14.47 -11.80 -15.07
C GLY A 16 15.14 -13.15 -14.79
N VAL A 17 16.34 -13.09 -14.22
CA VAL A 17 17.16 -14.28 -13.90
C VAL A 17 16.55 -15.20 -12.85
N GLY A 18 15.49 -14.78 -12.16
CA GLY A 18 14.92 -15.50 -11.03
C GLY A 18 15.85 -15.57 -9.81
N ILE A 19 15.36 -16.19 -8.75
CA ILE A 19 16.02 -16.28 -7.45
C ILE A 19 16.01 -17.76 -7.01
N PRO A 20 17.17 -18.35 -6.69
CA PRO A 20 17.25 -19.69 -6.12
C PRO A 20 16.53 -19.78 -4.77
N GLU A 21 15.91 -20.93 -4.47
CA GLU A 21 15.10 -21.13 -3.25
C GLU A 21 15.83 -20.75 -1.96
N GLN A 22 17.11 -21.12 -1.85
CA GLN A 22 17.99 -20.81 -0.71
C GLN A 22 18.23 -19.31 -0.47
N HIS A 23 17.91 -18.45 -1.43
CA HIS A 23 18.11 -17.00 -1.35
C HIS A 23 16.80 -16.22 -1.20
N LEU A 24 15.63 -16.88 -1.25
CA LEU A 24 14.32 -16.21 -1.21
C LEU A 24 14.08 -15.40 0.07
N GLU A 25 14.61 -15.84 1.21
CA GLU A 25 14.48 -15.09 2.46
C GLU A 25 15.52 -13.95 2.55
N ALA A 26 16.75 -14.24 2.10
CA ALA A 26 17.88 -13.32 2.12
C ALA A 26 17.64 -12.05 1.28
N ILE A 27 16.94 -12.15 0.14
CA ILE A 27 16.68 -10.98 -0.73
C ILE A 27 15.88 -9.85 -0.07
N PHE A 28 15.22 -10.10 1.06
CA PHE A 28 14.55 -9.06 1.84
C PHE A 28 15.45 -8.40 2.91
N GLY A 29 16.69 -8.87 3.05
CA GLY A 29 17.72 -8.26 3.88
C GLY A 29 18.27 -6.99 3.25
N ALA A 30 18.58 -5.99 4.08
CA ALA A 30 19.22 -4.77 3.62
C ALA A 30 20.62 -5.09 3.05
N PHE A 31 20.94 -4.50 1.90
CA PHE A 31 22.22 -4.68 1.20
C PHE A 31 22.51 -6.11 0.71
N GLN A 32 21.51 -7.00 0.71
CA GLN A 32 21.64 -8.35 0.18
C GLN A 32 21.11 -8.41 -1.26
N GLN A 33 21.85 -9.09 -2.13
CA GLN A 33 21.42 -9.38 -3.50
C GLN A 33 21.08 -10.87 -3.67
N ALA A 34 20.45 -11.25 -4.77
CA ALA A 34 19.96 -12.62 -5.02
C ALA A 34 21.06 -13.70 -5.09
N ASP A 35 22.33 -13.30 -5.17
CA ASP A 35 23.51 -14.18 -5.07
C ASP A 35 24.10 -14.21 -3.64
N GLY A 36 23.40 -13.61 -2.66
CA GLY A 36 23.84 -13.49 -1.28
C GLY A 36 25.00 -12.49 -1.08
N THR A 37 25.46 -11.82 -2.14
CA THR A 37 26.58 -10.88 -2.05
C THR A 37 26.10 -9.47 -1.69
N THR A 38 27.00 -8.71 -1.06
CA THR A 38 26.86 -7.25 -0.85
C THR A 38 27.45 -6.45 -2.01
N SER A 39 28.03 -7.13 -3.00
CA SER A 39 28.77 -6.51 -4.10
C SER A 39 27.85 -6.18 -5.26
N ARG A 40 27.92 -4.94 -5.76
CA ARG A 40 27.04 -4.43 -6.82
C ARG A 40 27.29 -5.13 -8.15
N LYS A 41 26.61 -6.24 -8.40
CA LYS A 41 26.66 -6.94 -9.69
C LYS A 41 25.63 -6.39 -10.70
N TYR A 42 24.51 -5.85 -10.21
CA TYR A 42 23.36 -5.46 -11.04
C TYR A 42 22.86 -4.01 -10.79
N GLY A 43 23.75 -3.08 -10.43
CA GLY A 43 23.40 -1.64 -10.45
C GLY A 43 22.36 -1.17 -9.42
N GLY A 44 22.24 -1.83 -8.27
CA GLY A 44 21.33 -1.45 -7.17
C GLY A 44 21.98 -1.57 -5.80
N THR A 45 21.46 -0.85 -4.80
CA THR A 45 21.97 -0.87 -3.40
C THR A 45 21.48 -2.06 -2.58
N GLY A 46 20.57 -2.88 -3.11
CA GLY A 46 19.95 -3.98 -2.36
C GLY A 46 18.98 -3.52 -1.27
N LEU A 47 18.50 -2.26 -1.33
CA LEU A 47 17.59 -1.71 -0.32
C LEU A 47 16.11 -1.77 -0.70
N GLY A 48 15.78 -1.95 -1.98
CA GLY A 48 14.41 -1.87 -2.47
C GLY A 48 13.47 -2.83 -1.74
N LEU A 49 13.79 -4.12 -1.76
CA LEU A 49 12.93 -5.16 -1.16
C LEU A 49 12.86 -5.07 0.37
N SER A 50 13.96 -4.67 1.05
CA SER A 50 13.94 -4.44 2.49
C SER A 50 13.01 -3.29 2.88
N ILE A 51 13.06 -2.18 2.12
CA ILE A 51 12.17 -1.03 2.31
C ILE A 51 10.72 -1.44 2.01
N THR A 52 10.49 -2.15 0.91
CA THR A 52 9.15 -2.62 0.53
C THR A 52 8.54 -3.54 1.60
N ARG A 53 9.32 -4.45 2.18
CA ARG A 53 8.87 -5.32 3.27
C ARG A 53 8.49 -4.52 4.52
N GLU A 54 9.29 -3.54 4.89
CA GLU A 54 9.03 -2.69 6.06
C GLU A 54 7.76 -1.84 5.85
N ILE A 55 7.63 -1.17 4.71
CA ILE A 55 6.43 -0.39 4.38
C ILE A 55 5.20 -1.29 4.38
N ALA A 56 5.27 -2.48 3.77
CA ALA A 56 4.15 -3.42 3.80
C ALA A 56 3.76 -3.81 5.22
N HIS A 57 4.73 -4.05 6.10
CA HIS A 57 4.49 -4.36 7.50
C HIS A 57 3.82 -3.20 8.24
N LEU A 58 4.30 -1.97 8.05
CA LEU A 58 3.70 -0.75 8.62
C LEU A 58 2.26 -0.51 8.14
N LEU A 59 1.92 -0.96 6.94
CA LEU A 59 0.55 -0.93 6.41
C LEU A 59 -0.32 -2.10 6.91
N GLY A 60 0.18 -2.93 7.83
CA GLY A 60 -0.50 -4.13 8.32
C GLY A 60 -0.56 -5.27 7.30
N GLY A 61 0.25 -5.17 6.24
CA GLY A 61 0.35 -6.10 5.14
C GLY A 61 1.53 -7.06 5.24
N ALA A 62 1.83 -7.70 4.12
CA ALA A 62 2.97 -8.59 3.95
C ALA A 62 3.41 -8.64 2.49
N VAL A 63 4.66 -9.04 2.24
CA VAL A 63 5.17 -9.30 0.89
C VAL A 63 5.63 -10.75 0.81
N ALA A 64 5.28 -11.42 -0.27
CA ALA A 64 5.75 -12.75 -0.62
C ALA A 64 6.42 -12.73 -2.00
N VAL A 65 7.21 -13.75 -2.28
CA VAL A 65 7.88 -13.93 -3.56
C VAL A 65 7.78 -15.40 -3.96
N ASP A 66 7.40 -15.63 -5.22
CA ASP A 66 7.50 -16.91 -5.89
C ASP A 66 8.52 -16.74 -7.01
N SER A 67 9.59 -17.52 -7.04
CA SER A 67 10.64 -17.37 -8.05
C SER A 67 11.23 -18.72 -8.43
N VAL A 68 11.63 -18.83 -9.70
CA VAL A 68 12.38 -19.97 -10.21
C VAL A 68 13.58 -19.44 -10.97
N ALA A 69 14.78 -19.92 -10.59
CA ALA A 69 16.02 -19.56 -11.26
C ALA A 69 15.92 -19.83 -12.77
N GLY A 70 16.24 -18.80 -13.57
CA GLY A 70 16.14 -18.79 -15.02
C GLY A 70 14.76 -18.52 -15.61
N GLN A 71 13.69 -18.41 -14.80
CA GLN A 71 12.32 -18.18 -15.28
C GLN A 71 11.71 -16.83 -14.83
N GLY A 72 12.35 -16.14 -13.89
CA GLY A 72 11.89 -14.88 -13.33
C GLY A 72 11.19 -15.05 -11.97
N SER A 73 10.62 -13.96 -11.46
CA SER A 73 9.96 -13.93 -10.16
C SER A 73 8.59 -13.26 -10.22
N THR A 74 7.76 -13.55 -9.22
CA THR A 74 6.51 -12.87 -8.95
C THR A 74 6.51 -12.40 -7.51
N PHE A 75 6.51 -11.08 -7.32
CA PHE A 75 6.38 -10.46 -6.00
C PHE A 75 4.91 -10.15 -5.74
N THR A 76 4.41 -10.57 -4.58
CA THR A 76 3.02 -10.34 -4.17
C THR A 76 2.98 -9.48 -2.91
N LEU A 77 2.44 -8.28 -3.01
CA LEU A 77 2.13 -7.42 -1.87
C LEU A 77 0.67 -7.64 -1.43
N PHE A 78 0.47 -8.02 -0.18
CA PHE A 78 -0.83 -8.17 0.46
C PHE A 78 -1.10 -7.00 1.38
N LEU A 79 -2.21 -6.28 1.17
CA LEU A 79 -2.65 -5.18 2.04
C LEU A 79 -4.07 -5.43 2.56
N PRO A 80 -4.37 -5.16 3.84
CA PRO A 80 -5.74 -5.21 4.36
C PRO A 80 -6.62 -4.14 3.69
N VAL A 81 -7.87 -4.50 3.36
CA VAL A 81 -8.85 -3.58 2.72
C VAL A 81 -9.37 -2.52 3.70
N ALA A 82 -9.40 -2.85 4.99
CA ALA A 82 -9.80 -1.93 6.05
C ALA A 82 -8.81 -2.07 7.20
N ARG A 83 -8.31 -0.93 7.67
CA ARG A 83 -7.51 -0.84 8.89
C ARG A 83 -8.32 -0.09 9.93
N PRO A 84 -8.61 -0.70 11.10
CA PRO A 84 -9.40 -0.03 12.15
C PRO A 84 -8.76 1.31 12.58
N ASP A 85 -7.43 1.35 12.63
CA ASP A 85 -6.61 2.51 12.98
C ASP A 85 -6.63 3.61 11.91
N PHE A 86 -6.86 3.27 10.64
CA PHE A 86 -6.87 4.26 9.56
C PHE A 86 -8.15 5.10 9.57
N GLU A 87 -9.28 4.50 9.93
CA GLU A 87 -10.54 5.22 10.16
C GLU A 87 -10.40 6.18 11.35
N ASP A 88 -9.73 5.78 12.43
CA ASP A 88 -9.48 6.66 13.58
C ASP A 88 -8.50 7.81 13.28
N LEU A 89 -7.52 7.62 12.40
CA LEU A 89 -6.62 8.68 11.93
C LEU A 89 -7.27 9.66 10.95
N LEU A 90 -8.27 9.18 10.19
CA LEU A 90 -9.04 10.00 9.23
C LEU A 90 -10.24 10.68 9.87
N ARG A 91 -10.63 10.30 11.10
CA ARG A 91 -11.58 11.09 11.89
C ARG A 91 -10.96 12.47 12.09
N PRO A 92 -11.61 13.54 11.57
CA PRO A 92 -11.21 14.88 11.95
C PRO A 92 -11.22 14.93 13.47
N ALA A 93 -10.17 15.51 14.07
CA ALA A 93 -10.13 15.82 15.49
C ALA A 93 -11.32 16.74 15.78
N ALA A 94 -12.48 16.14 16.10
CA ALA A 94 -13.67 16.88 16.43
C ALA A 94 -13.34 17.66 17.69
N ALA A 95 -13.29 18.98 17.49
CA ALA A 95 -13.24 20.06 18.46
C ALA A 95 -13.13 19.61 19.92
N THR A 96 -11.99 19.90 20.54
CA THR A 96 -11.94 20.13 21.97
C THR A 96 -12.94 21.25 22.29
N ASP A 97 -14.12 20.85 22.76
CA ASP A 97 -15.13 21.74 23.33
C ASP A 97 -14.51 22.48 24.50
N GLY A 98 -14.40 23.80 24.37
CA GLY A 98 -13.86 24.63 25.44
C GLY A 98 -13.51 26.06 25.02
N ASP A 99 -14.47 26.83 24.52
CA ASP A 99 -14.63 28.21 25.03
C ASP A 99 -16.04 28.76 24.78
N ARG A 100 -16.57 29.46 25.78
CA ARG A 100 -17.87 30.16 25.75
C ARG A 100 -17.70 31.49 25.00
N GLY A 101 -18.59 31.82 24.08
CA GLY A 101 -18.70 33.22 23.63
C GLY A 101 -19.53 33.45 22.37
N GLU A 102 -20.74 33.97 22.59
CA GLU A 102 -21.53 34.86 21.72
C GLU A 102 -22.12 34.34 20.39
N ALA A 103 -23.45 34.39 20.37
CA ALA A 103 -24.31 34.11 19.23
C ALA A 103 -24.17 35.19 18.14
N LEU A 104 -23.98 34.76 16.90
CA LEU A 104 -24.10 35.57 15.68
C LEU A 104 -25.46 35.30 15.00
N PRO A 105 -26.05 36.29 14.30
CA PRO A 105 -27.46 36.24 13.87
C PRO A 105 -27.72 35.24 12.73
N GLU A 106 -28.91 34.65 12.74
CA GLU A 106 -29.40 33.71 11.71
C GLU A 106 -29.45 34.37 10.33
N VAL A 107 -28.66 33.84 9.40
CA VAL A 107 -28.79 34.10 7.97
C VAL A 107 -29.87 33.15 7.42
N PRO A 108 -30.89 33.62 6.68
CA PRO A 108 -31.98 32.76 6.22
C PRO A 108 -31.47 31.66 5.28
N ALA A 109 -31.64 30.41 5.72
CA ALA A 109 -31.20 29.22 5.03
C ALA A 109 -31.94 29.02 3.69
N ARG A 110 -31.22 29.13 2.56
CA ARG A 110 -31.63 28.43 1.34
C ARG A 110 -31.44 26.93 1.59
N ARG A 111 -32.54 26.18 1.67
CA ARG A 111 -32.50 24.71 1.72
C ARG A 111 -31.79 24.18 0.47
N PRO A 112 -30.65 23.49 0.57
CA PRO A 112 -30.22 22.60 -0.50
C PRO A 112 -31.28 21.50 -0.60
N GLN A 113 -31.90 21.32 -1.77
CA GLN A 113 -32.81 20.21 -2.00
C GLN A 113 -32.03 18.91 -1.78
N ALA A 114 -32.59 18.05 -0.92
CA ALA A 114 -32.02 16.74 -0.63
C ALA A 114 -31.95 15.92 -1.91
N ILE A 115 -30.75 15.47 -2.27
CA ILE A 115 -30.58 14.39 -3.25
C ILE A 115 -30.94 13.12 -2.51
N GLU A 116 -32.14 12.61 -2.73
CA GLU A 116 -32.58 11.30 -2.23
C GLU A 116 -31.61 10.21 -2.72
N PRO A 117 -30.90 9.48 -1.85
CA PRO A 117 -30.08 8.36 -2.30
C PRO A 117 -31.01 7.20 -2.71
N GLY A 118 -31.19 7.03 -4.01
CA GLY A 118 -31.91 5.89 -4.59
C GLY A 118 -31.29 4.53 -4.21
N PRO A 119 -32.08 3.44 -4.22
CA PRO A 119 -31.64 2.17 -3.64
C PRO A 119 -30.69 1.38 -4.56
N SER A 120 -29.57 1.00 -3.94
CA SER A 120 -28.83 -0.26 -4.08
C SER A 120 -27.78 -0.45 -5.19
N SER A 121 -26.58 -0.81 -4.72
CA SER A 121 -25.92 -2.09 -5.05
C SER A 121 -25.38 -2.29 -6.48
N GLY A 122 -24.63 -1.32 -7.00
CA GLY A 122 -23.59 -1.61 -7.98
C GLY A 122 -22.23 -1.67 -7.29
N ARG A 123 -21.55 -2.83 -7.26
CA ARG A 123 -20.13 -2.89 -6.89
C ARG A 123 -19.37 -2.04 -7.89
N ARG A 124 -19.11 -0.77 -7.55
CA ARG A 124 -18.37 0.15 -8.41
C ARG A 124 -17.08 -0.55 -8.84
N PRO A 125 -16.73 -0.53 -10.14
CA PRO A 125 -15.49 -1.11 -10.61
C PRO A 125 -14.34 -0.48 -9.82
N ARG A 126 -13.56 -1.31 -9.12
CA ARG A 126 -12.39 -0.83 -8.38
C ARG A 126 -11.37 -0.35 -9.42
N ARG A 127 -11.07 0.95 -9.40
CA ARG A 127 -10.07 1.56 -10.28
C ARG A 127 -8.77 1.70 -9.52
N LEU A 128 -7.67 1.17 -10.07
CA LEU A 128 -6.32 1.36 -9.55
C LEU A 128 -5.60 2.38 -10.44
N LEU A 129 -5.22 3.52 -9.87
CA LEU A 129 -4.32 4.47 -10.51
C LEU A 129 -2.89 4.10 -10.14
N VAL A 130 -2.10 3.70 -11.13
CA VAL A 130 -0.65 3.48 -10.96
C VAL A 130 0.05 4.74 -11.45
N VAL A 131 0.79 5.39 -10.54
CA VAL A 131 1.64 6.53 -10.89
C VAL A 131 3.07 6.03 -10.93
N GLU A 132 3.67 6.02 -12.12
CA GLU A 132 5.08 5.72 -12.33
C GLU A 132 5.79 7.04 -12.62
N GLU A 133 6.75 7.42 -11.77
CA GLU A 133 7.66 8.52 -12.08
C GLU A 133 8.84 7.93 -12.87
N ARG A 134 8.97 8.31 -14.14
CA ARG A 134 10.18 7.98 -14.92
C ARG A 134 11.21 9.08 -14.72
N PRO A 135 12.28 8.87 -13.94
CA PRO A 135 13.45 9.72 -14.05
C PRO A 135 14.01 9.50 -15.46
N ARG A 136 14.42 10.60 -16.09
CA ARG A 136 14.82 10.70 -17.50
C ARG A 136 15.64 9.49 -17.97
N GLY A 137 15.24 8.94 -19.11
CA GLY A 137 15.96 7.85 -19.77
C GLY A 137 17.34 8.30 -20.24
N CYS A 138 18.30 7.41 -20.02
CA CYS A 138 19.70 7.43 -20.49
C CYS A 138 20.59 8.52 -19.86
#